data_AF-U7VD32-F1
#
_entry.id   AF-U7VD32-F1
#
_cell.length_a   1.000
_cell.length_b   1.000
_cell.length_c   1.000
_cell.angle_alpha   90.00
_cell.angle_beta   90.00
_cell.angle_gamma   90.00
#
_symmetry.space_group_name_H-M   'P 1'
#
loop_
_entity.id
_entity.type
_entity.pdbx_description
1 polymer ?
#
loop_
_entity_poly.entity_id
_entity_poly.type
_entity_poly.pdbx_seq_one_letter_code
_entity_poly.pdbx_strand_id
1 'polypeptide(L)'
;MKRNLFLLAGALMMGTFANAEVKKDVKFTEVPYGACSKEMTVEVKDGKIASFSAVKGCPGNLNAISKLLPGMEVDKVIALLDDNPCSGAPIKGLSSCMDNLVEMLKYHVNGEGEGHVAELRKKQKAQKIAFSYNGHVCSGCGLCDAQFS
;
A
#
# COMPACT_ATOMS: atom_id res chain seq x y z
N MET A 1 -41.80 50.42 -23.83
CA MET A 1 -40.47 50.07 -23.28
C MET A 1 -40.50 50.43 -21.80
N LYS A 2 -40.45 49.54 -20.81
CA LYS A 2 -39.52 48.42 -20.59
C LYS A 2 -40.24 47.27 -19.87
N ARG A 3 -39.94 46.06 -20.31
CA ARG A 3 -40.19 44.78 -19.62
C ARG A 3 -39.20 44.63 -18.46
N ASN A 4 -39.47 43.64 -17.60
CA ASN A 4 -38.58 42.96 -16.64
C ASN A 4 -38.75 43.49 -15.21
N LEU A 5 -38.87 42.67 -14.17
CA LEU A 5 -38.49 41.26 -14.03
C LEU A 5 -39.27 40.67 -12.84
N PHE A 6 -40.24 39.79 -13.09
CA PHE A 6 -40.62 38.77 -12.12
C PHE A 6 -39.58 37.65 -12.17
N LEU A 7 -39.47 36.89 -11.07
CA LEU A 7 -38.73 35.63 -10.90
C LEU A 7 -37.24 35.85 -10.52
N LEU A 8 -36.63 35.14 -9.56
CA LEU A 8 -36.89 33.81 -9.02
C LEU A 8 -36.07 33.65 -7.73
N ALA A 9 -36.69 33.17 -6.65
CA ALA A 9 -35.97 32.52 -5.56
C ALA A 9 -35.19 31.33 -6.15
N GLY A 10 -33.87 31.33 -6.00
CA GLY A 10 -33.02 30.34 -6.65
C GLY A 10 -31.60 30.37 -6.12
N ALA A 11 -31.44 30.47 -4.80
CA ALA A 11 -30.18 30.09 -4.17
C ALA A 11 -30.10 28.55 -4.24
N LEU A 12 -29.60 28.09 -5.38
CA LEU A 12 -29.31 26.69 -5.66
C LEU A 12 -28.39 26.16 -4.57
N MET A 13 -28.92 25.24 -3.75
CA MET A 13 -28.15 24.35 -2.90
C MET A 13 -27.11 23.65 -3.77
N MET A 14 -25.85 24.08 -3.71
CA MET A 14 -24.73 23.32 -4.25
C MET A 14 -24.49 22.15 -3.30
N GLY A 15 -25.29 21.10 -3.44
CA GLY A 15 -25.00 19.81 -2.85
C GLY A 15 -23.66 19.33 -3.42
N THR A 16 -22.66 19.24 -2.54
CA THR A 16 -21.43 18.51 -2.84
C THR A 16 -21.81 17.05 -3.01
N PHE A 17 -21.98 16.60 -4.25
CA PHE A 17 -21.92 15.18 -4.56
C PHE A 17 -20.48 14.75 -4.33
N ALA A 18 -20.18 14.32 -3.10
CA ALA A 18 -18.99 13.52 -2.85
C ALA A 18 -19.13 12.29 -3.75
N ASN A 19 -18.30 12.21 -4.78
CA ASN A 19 -18.14 10.99 -5.57
C ASN A 19 -17.60 9.94 -4.61
N ALA A 20 -18.48 9.15 -4.01
CA ALA A 20 -18.08 8.00 -3.22
C ALA A 20 -17.51 6.98 -4.20
N GLU A 21 -16.18 6.89 -4.26
CA GLU A 21 -15.50 5.78 -4.94
C GLU A 21 -16.02 4.47 -4.34
N VAL A 22 -16.56 3.61 -5.20
CA VAL A 22 -17.11 2.32 -4.79
C VAL A 22 -15.93 1.38 -4.50
N LYS A 23 -15.55 1.29 -3.23
CA LYS A 23 -14.57 0.31 -2.74
C LYS A 23 -15.14 -1.11 -2.90
N LYS A 24 -14.34 -2.03 -3.41
CA LYS A 24 -14.76 -3.43 -3.59
C LYS A 24 -14.71 -4.19 -2.28
N ASP A 25 -15.81 -4.86 -1.95
CA ASP A 25 -15.83 -5.90 -0.93
C ASP A 25 -15.08 -7.12 -1.45
N VAL A 26 -14.00 -7.51 -0.77
CA VAL A 26 -13.07 -8.51 -1.27
C VAL A 26 -12.32 -9.18 -0.12
N LYS A 27 -12.05 -10.48 -0.28
CA LYS A 27 -11.09 -11.21 0.54
C LYS A 27 -10.00 -11.76 -0.38
N PHE A 28 -8.75 -11.45 -0.07
CA PHE A 28 -7.60 -11.90 -0.84
C PHE A 28 -6.48 -12.39 0.06
N THR A 29 -5.69 -13.31 -0.47
CA THR A 29 -4.50 -13.87 0.18
C THR A 29 -3.36 -13.83 -0.82
N GLU A 30 -2.24 -13.24 -0.43
CA GLU A 30 -1.11 -12.93 -1.30
C GLU A 30 0.22 -13.27 -0.63
N VAL A 31 1.20 -13.64 -1.47
CA VAL A 31 2.59 -13.79 -1.02
C VAL A 31 3.29 -12.43 -1.19
N PRO A 32 3.68 -11.76 -0.09
CA PRO A 32 4.32 -10.46 -0.19
C PRO A 32 5.72 -10.59 -0.79
N TYR A 33 6.14 -9.57 -1.53
CA TYR A 33 7.44 -9.52 -2.16
C TYR A 33 8.42 -8.69 -1.32
N GLY A 34 9.63 -9.21 -1.11
CA GLY A 34 10.68 -8.46 -0.43
C GLY A 34 10.45 -8.21 1.07
N ALA A 35 9.46 -8.88 1.68
CA ALA A 35 9.10 -8.76 3.09
C ALA A 35 9.38 -10.05 3.88
N CYS A 36 9.33 -9.96 5.22
CA CYS A 36 9.58 -11.11 6.10
C CYS A 36 8.38 -12.07 6.20
N SER A 37 7.16 -11.56 6.00
CA SER A 37 5.96 -12.40 5.93
C SER A 37 6.03 -13.34 4.73
N LYS A 38 5.40 -14.51 4.84
CA LYS A 38 5.28 -15.50 3.76
C LYS A 38 3.90 -15.48 3.11
N GLU A 39 2.92 -14.93 3.79
CA GLU A 39 1.55 -14.85 3.31
C GLU A 39 0.81 -13.78 4.10
N MET A 40 -0.05 -13.02 3.43
CA MET A 40 -0.90 -12.00 4.05
C MET A 40 -2.32 -12.19 3.54
N THR A 41 -3.30 -12.19 4.44
CA THR A 41 -4.71 -12.28 4.13
C THR A 41 -5.43 -11.04 4.64
N VAL A 42 -6.24 -10.44 3.79
CA VAL A 42 -7.04 -9.25 4.10
C VAL A 42 -8.48 -9.50 3.65
N GLU A 43 -9.42 -9.04 4.46
CA GLU A 43 -10.83 -8.96 4.10
C GLU A 43 -11.29 -7.51 4.24
N VAL A 44 -11.99 -7.00 3.22
CA VAL A 44 -12.56 -5.66 3.15
C VAL A 44 -14.06 -5.77 2.96
N LYS A 45 -14.81 -5.02 3.76
CA LYS A 45 -16.28 -4.92 3.72
C LYS A 45 -16.70 -3.47 3.94
N ASP A 46 -17.63 -2.98 3.13
CA ASP A 46 -18.18 -1.62 3.21
C ASP A 46 -17.07 -0.55 3.25
N GLY A 47 -16.00 -0.76 2.48
CA GLY A 47 -14.85 0.15 2.43
C GLY A 47 -13.92 0.15 3.65
N LYS A 48 -14.15 -0.76 4.59
CA LYS A 48 -13.36 -0.92 5.84
C LYS A 48 -12.63 -2.26 5.86
N ILE A 49 -11.49 -2.31 6.54
CA ILE A 49 -10.83 -3.58 6.84
C ILE A 49 -11.73 -4.38 7.79
N ALA A 50 -12.15 -5.57 7.39
CA ALA A 50 -12.86 -6.51 8.25
C ALA A 50 -11.89 -7.40 9.02
N SER A 51 -10.81 -7.86 8.38
CA SER A 51 -9.76 -8.65 9.03
C SER A 51 -8.41 -8.54 8.34
N PHE A 52 -7.34 -8.77 9.11
CA PHE A 52 -5.97 -8.88 8.62
C PHE A 52 -5.23 -10.00 9.35
N SER A 53 -4.52 -10.85 8.60
CA SER A 53 -3.60 -11.84 9.17
C SER A 53 -2.35 -12.00 8.30
N ALA A 54 -1.27 -12.47 8.90
CA ALA A 54 -0.02 -12.73 8.22
C ALA A 54 0.68 -13.98 8.78
N VAL A 55 1.38 -14.72 7.92
CA VAL A 55 2.19 -15.89 8.29
C VAL A 55 3.67 -15.47 8.31
N LYS A 56 4.34 -15.67 9.45
CA LYS A 56 5.71 -15.17 9.74
C LYS A 56 5.82 -13.63 9.68
N GLY A 57 7.02 -13.13 10.00
CA GLY A 57 7.33 -11.71 10.14
C GLY A 57 7.54 -11.32 11.60
N CYS A 58 7.53 -10.01 11.90
CA CYS A 58 7.69 -9.53 13.28
C CYS A 58 6.42 -9.89 14.08
N PRO A 59 6.49 -10.82 15.04
CA PRO A 59 5.30 -11.36 15.68
C PRO A 59 4.56 -10.30 16.50
N GLY A 60 5.28 -9.45 17.23
CA GLY A 60 4.67 -8.37 18.02
C GLY A 60 3.94 -7.34 17.14
N ASN A 61 4.60 -6.85 16.10
CA ASN A 61 4.02 -5.84 15.22
C ASN A 61 2.83 -6.38 14.42
N LEU A 62 2.98 -7.55 13.78
CA LEU A 62 1.89 -8.11 12.96
C LEU A 62 0.67 -8.52 13.79
N ASN A 63 0.87 -8.97 15.04
CA ASN A 63 -0.22 -9.23 15.98
C ASN A 63 -0.89 -7.93 16.49
N ALA A 64 -0.16 -6.82 16.56
CA ALA A 64 -0.76 -5.53 16.90
C ALA A 64 -1.61 -5.02 15.73
N ILE A 65 -1.06 -5.05 14.51
CA ILE A 65 -1.76 -4.61 13.29
C ILE A 65 -3.04 -5.41 13.04
N SER A 66 -3.04 -6.74 13.26
CA SER A 66 -4.26 -7.56 13.11
C SER A 66 -5.39 -7.18 14.06
N LYS A 67 -5.08 -6.50 15.17
CA LYS A 67 -6.08 -5.98 16.13
C LYS A 67 -6.48 -4.54 15.86
N LEU A 68 -5.58 -3.74 15.29
CA LEU A 68 -5.79 -2.31 15.08
C LEU A 68 -6.54 -2.00 13.78
N LEU A 69 -6.32 -2.78 12.72
CA LEU A 69 -6.92 -2.51 11.41
C LEU A 69 -8.44 -2.74 11.33
N PRO A 70 -9.03 -3.77 11.96
CA PRO A 70 -10.47 -4.01 11.83
C PRO A 70 -11.32 -2.77 12.14
N GLY A 71 -12.22 -2.41 11.23
CA GLY A 71 -13.10 -1.23 11.30
C GLY A 71 -12.52 0.07 10.73
N MET A 72 -11.23 0.10 10.40
CA MET A 72 -10.60 1.27 9.75
C MET A 72 -10.97 1.37 8.27
N GLU A 73 -11.19 2.59 7.80
CA GLU A 73 -11.35 2.90 6.37
C GLU A 73 -10.08 2.53 5.58
N VAL A 74 -10.24 1.86 4.44
CA VAL A 74 -9.11 1.44 3.59
C VAL A 74 -8.19 2.61 3.23
N ASP A 75 -8.72 3.75 2.78
CA ASP A 75 -7.91 4.91 2.40
C ASP A 75 -7.13 5.49 3.58
N LYS A 76 -7.70 5.43 4.78
CA LYS A 76 -7.01 5.86 6.00
C LYS A 76 -5.87 4.91 6.34
N VAL A 77 -6.05 3.61 6.13
CA VAL A 77 -5.00 2.61 6.31
C VAL A 77 -3.88 2.81 5.29
N ILE A 78 -4.22 3.02 4.02
CA ILE A 78 -3.27 3.35 2.96
C ILE A 78 -2.47 4.60 3.36
N ALA A 79 -3.13 5.71 3.67
CA ALA A 79 -2.46 6.96 4.03
C ALA A 79 -1.59 6.86 5.30
N LEU A 80 -1.98 6.02 6.28
CA LEU A 80 -1.21 5.84 7.52
C LEU A 80 0.04 4.98 7.30
N LEU A 81 -0.03 3.99 6.40
CA LEU A 81 0.98 2.95 6.25
C LEU A 81 1.81 3.05 4.97
N ASP A 82 1.48 3.98 4.06
CA ASP A 82 2.29 4.24 2.86
C ASP A 82 3.70 4.69 3.25
N ASP A 83 4.67 4.42 2.37
CA ASP A 83 6.09 4.77 2.58
C ASP A 83 6.66 4.30 3.95
N ASN A 84 6.43 3.04 4.31
CA ASN A 84 6.85 2.45 5.58
C ASN A 84 7.93 1.35 5.39
N PRO A 85 9.15 1.70 4.93
CA PRO A 85 10.20 0.73 4.65
C PRO A 85 10.76 0.10 5.94
N CYS A 86 11.24 -1.15 5.83
CA CYS A 86 11.82 -1.89 6.96
C CYS A 86 13.30 -2.23 6.72
N SER A 87 14.17 -1.84 7.65
CA SER A 87 15.60 -2.17 7.63
C SER A 87 15.89 -3.65 7.88
N GLY A 88 14.96 -4.36 8.53
CA GLY A 88 15.02 -5.79 8.79
C GLY A 88 14.41 -6.67 7.69
N ALA A 89 13.88 -6.08 6.61
CA ALA A 89 13.30 -6.82 5.50
C ALA A 89 14.38 -7.55 4.67
N PRO A 90 14.05 -8.64 3.95
CA PRO A 90 14.97 -9.29 3.01
C PRO A 90 15.56 -8.32 1.98
N ILE A 91 14.77 -7.33 1.55
CA ILE A 91 15.23 -6.21 0.73
C ILE A 91 15.26 -4.95 1.60
N LYS A 92 16.37 -4.77 2.31
CA LYS A 92 16.53 -3.74 3.35
C LYS A 92 16.25 -2.33 2.83
N GLY A 93 15.36 -1.62 3.52
CA GLY A 93 15.09 -0.20 3.29
C GLY A 93 14.29 0.12 2.02
N LEU A 94 13.84 -0.89 1.27
CA LEU A 94 13.07 -0.70 0.03
C LEU A 94 11.64 -1.25 0.10
N SER A 95 11.35 -2.10 1.09
CA SER A 95 10.03 -2.70 1.26
C SER A 95 9.80 -3.17 2.71
N SER A 96 8.54 -3.32 3.09
CA SER A 96 8.11 -3.92 4.34
C SER A 96 6.84 -4.74 4.17
N CYS A 97 6.42 -5.44 5.23
CA CYS A 97 5.11 -6.08 5.25
C CYS A 97 3.99 -5.03 5.07
N MET A 98 4.13 -3.82 5.59
CA MET A 98 3.09 -2.80 5.51
C MET A 98 3.06 -2.14 4.12
N ASP A 99 4.23 -1.92 3.49
CA ASP A 99 4.28 -1.45 2.09
C ASP A 99 3.53 -2.43 1.17
N ASN A 100 3.76 -3.74 1.37
CA ASN A 100 3.04 -4.78 0.63
C ASN A 100 1.52 -4.71 0.89
N LEU A 101 1.09 -4.52 2.13
CA LEU A 101 -0.32 -4.39 2.46
C LEU A 101 -0.97 -3.18 1.74
N VAL A 102 -0.30 -2.04 1.73
CA VAL A 102 -0.78 -0.82 1.07
C VAL A 102 -0.97 -1.07 -0.43
N GLU A 103 0.03 -1.63 -1.09
CA GLU A 103 -0.01 -1.93 -2.52
C GLU A 103 -1.09 -2.98 -2.86
N MET A 104 -1.29 -3.98 -1.99
CA MET A 104 -2.39 -4.95 -2.15
C MET A 104 -3.76 -4.29 -2.03
N LEU A 105 -3.94 -3.35 -1.09
CA LEU A 105 -5.19 -2.61 -0.92
C LEU A 105 -5.50 -1.73 -2.14
N LYS A 106 -4.51 -0.96 -2.63
CA LYS A 106 -4.65 -0.15 -3.86
C LYS A 106 -5.12 -1.01 -5.04
N TYR A 107 -4.50 -2.19 -5.21
CA TYR A 107 -4.84 -3.10 -6.31
C TYR A 107 -6.22 -3.76 -6.18
N HIS A 108 -6.52 -4.40 -5.05
CA HIS A 108 -7.74 -5.19 -4.90
C HIS A 108 -8.99 -4.38 -4.58
N VAL A 109 -8.84 -3.24 -3.90
CA VAL A 109 -9.97 -2.45 -3.40
C VAL A 109 -10.25 -1.26 -4.32
N ASN A 110 -9.22 -0.49 -4.66
CA ASN A 110 -9.38 0.73 -5.48
C ASN A 110 -9.31 0.43 -6.98
N GLY A 111 -8.82 -0.76 -7.37
CA GLY A 111 -8.66 -1.12 -8.78
C GLY A 111 -7.52 -0.37 -9.47
N GLU A 112 -6.61 0.21 -8.70
CA GLU A 112 -5.42 0.89 -9.19
C GLU A 112 -4.26 -0.12 -9.35
N GLY A 113 -3.73 -0.26 -10.57
CA GLY A 113 -2.46 -0.97 -10.83
C GLY A 113 -2.52 -2.14 -11.84
N GLU A 114 -1.38 -2.43 -12.47
CA GLU A 114 -1.17 -3.56 -13.42
C GLU A 114 -0.79 -4.89 -12.70
N GLY A 115 -1.00 -4.96 -11.38
CA GLY A 115 -0.54 -6.04 -10.51
C GLY A 115 0.59 -5.57 -9.58
N HIS A 116 0.31 -5.56 -8.27
CA HIS A 116 1.17 -4.93 -7.26
C HIS A 116 2.63 -5.47 -7.21
N VAL A 117 2.84 -6.77 -7.47
CA VAL A 117 4.19 -7.36 -7.54
C VAL A 117 5.00 -6.83 -8.73
N ALA A 118 4.34 -6.54 -9.86
CA ALA A 118 5.02 -6.06 -11.06
C ALA A 118 5.54 -4.63 -10.86
N GLU A 119 4.74 -3.76 -10.24
CA GLU A 119 5.16 -2.40 -9.92
C GLU A 119 6.27 -2.36 -8.85
N LEU A 120 6.13 -3.14 -7.77
CA LEU A 120 7.19 -3.30 -6.76
C LEU A 120 8.51 -3.77 -7.41
N ARG A 121 8.45 -4.78 -8.30
CA ARG A 121 9.63 -5.25 -9.06
C ARG A 121 10.20 -4.18 -9.99
N LYS A 122 9.37 -3.37 -10.67
CA LYS A 122 9.80 -2.25 -11.52
C LYS A 122 10.53 -1.19 -10.69
N LYS A 123 9.93 -0.73 -9.58
CA LYS A 123 10.53 0.25 -8.63
C LYS A 123 11.87 -0.25 -8.08
N GLN A 124 11.95 -1.52 -7.69
CA GLN A 124 13.18 -2.13 -7.19
C GLN A 124 14.26 -2.31 -8.26
N LYS A 125 13.88 -2.68 -9.49
CA LYS A 125 14.84 -2.72 -10.61
C LYS A 125 15.43 -1.34 -10.86
N ALA A 126 14.61 -0.29 -10.81
CA ALA A 126 15.06 1.09 -10.93
C ALA A 126 15.98 1.52 -9.76
N GLN A 127 15.63 1.21 -8.51
CA GLN A 127 16.45 1.55 -7.33
C GLN A 127 17.76 0.74 -7.25
N LYS A 128 17.76 -0.53 -7.64
CA LYS A 128 18.98 -1.36 -7.76
C LYS A 128 19.93 -0.81 -8.82
N ILE A 129 19.39 -0.31 -9.94
CA ILE A 129 20.18 0.38 -10.97
C ILE A 129 20.76 1.68 -10.40
N ALA A 130 19.97 2.48 -9.68
CA ALA A 130 20.45 3.71 -9.06
C ALA A 130 21.58 3.47 -8.03
N PHE A 131 21.48 2.43 -7.20
CA PHE A 131 22.52 2.07 -6.24
C PHE A 131 23.79 1.50 -6.90
N SER A 132 23.64 0.80 -8.03
CA SER A 132 24.76 0.25 -8.80
C SER A 132 25.65 1.30 -9.46
N TYR A 133 25.15 2.53 -9.69
CA TYR A 133 25.89 3.60 -10.34
C TYR A 133 26.79 4.42 -9.38
N ASN A 134 26.70 4.20 -8.06
CA ASN A 134 27.58 4.82 -7.06
C ASN A 134 28.75 3.91 -6.61
N GLY A 135 29.23 3.04 -7.51
CA GLY A 135 30.63 2.60 -7.48
C GLY A 135 30.97 1.28 -6.77
N HIS A 136 30.04 0.54 -6.17
CA HIS A 136 30.27 -0.88 -5.84
C HIS A 136 28.98 -1.63 -5.52
N VAL A 137 28.73 -2.78 -6.17
CA VAL A 137 27.62 -3.68 -5.81
C VAL A 137 28.14 -4.84 -4.95
N CYS A 138 28.15 -4.68 -3.63
CA CYS A 138 28.33 -5.79 -2.70
C CYS A 138 26.97 -6.47 -2.50
N SER A 139 26.83 -7.70 -2.97
CA SER A 139 25.58 -8.47 -2.93
C SER A 139 25.29 -9.12 -1.57
N GLY A 140 26.16 -8.95 -0.57
CA GLY A 140 25.92 -9.31 0.84
C GLY A 140 25.54 -10.77 1.11
N CYS A 141 25.83 -11.69 0.18
CA CYS A 141 25.49 -13.12 0.31
C CYS A 141 26.50 -13.92 1.15
N GLY A 142 27.55 -13.28 1.68
CA GLY A 142 28.55 -13.91 2.54
C GLY A 142 29.53 -14.86 1.84
N LEU A 143 29.68 -14.76 0.51
CA LEU A 143 30.53 -15.65 -0.30
C LEU A 143 31.91 -15.09 -0.69
N CYS A 144 32.22 -13.83 -0.32
CA CYS A 144 33.46 -13.18 -0.74
C CYS A 144 34.34 -12.85 0.47
N ASP A 145 35.35 -13.68 0.74
CA ASP A 145 36.50 -13.36 1.61
C ASP A 145 37.49 -12.45 0.88
N ALA A 146 37.04 -11.32 0.36
CA ALA A 146 37.95 -10.35 -0.23
C ALA A 146 38.61 -9.54 0.91
N GLN A 147 39.83 -9.94 1.31
CA GLN A 147 40.72 -9.05 2.03
C GLN A 147 41.06 -7.87 1.10
N PHE A 148 40.64 -6.68 1.49
CA PHE A 148 41.10 -5.45 0.87
C PHE A 148 42.53 -5.19 1.37
N SER A 149 43.47 -5.08 0.43
CA SER A 149 44.86 -4.68 0.68
C SER A 149 44.96 -3.31 1.34
#